data_AF-A0A3D1BG95-F1
#
_entry.id   AF-A0A3D1BG95-F1
#
_cell.length_a   1.000
_cell.length_b   1.000
_cell.length_c   1.000
_cell.angle_alpha   90.00
_cell.angle_beta   90.00
_cell.angle_gamma   90.00
#
_symmetry.space_group_name_H-M   'P 1'
#
loop_
_entity.id
_entity.type
_entity.pdbx_description
1 polymer ?
#
loop_
_entity_poly.entity_id
_entity_poly.type
_entity_poly.pdbx_seq_one_letter_code
_entity_poly.pdbx_strand_id
1 'polypeptide(L)'
;RDGSVWHQTEAAQAGWRVQAHENRVVPARLYGPGVVLPGDSPESRALAAWEWTLGGFGFSGDALGEVRVARGSKHDRVFATQELDGLPVLGAKLQAKFRGDRLVMVGSDWWPHLQPVAADPALTQDAVLQALQADMAVGQVENTGTTYLSDFGHEDLGMAWLPVQAAQEGQTMWSAHPIWQVEIQGRRGVIPVRYLTWIDMSTGAVVLRQNQVMHESGHGEEAKTRRMGHVPGITQPVLPVFGQLKANVHPAYPYDDQEAMGMPHLELPLNGTSYFTDSEGLFNTDVSQEVADVPVQLRGLFATVFTNGVTPLQPTTFVNDFNNLTAPGNVKETSAYRSTNMIHDHMRTWLPEFDDLDFSMPVNIDVAGECNAFYDGSSINFYD
;
A
#
# COMPACT_ATOMS: atom_id res chain seq x y z
N ARG A 1 -4.29 -1.11 28.82
CA ARG A 1 -2.98 -1.70 28.47
C ARG A 1 -2.71 -3.02 29.19
N ASP A 2 -3.22 -3.25 30.41
CA ASP A 2 -3.00 -4.50 31.18
C ASP A 2 -4.05 -5.62 30.98
N GLY A 3 -4.76 -5.64 29.85
CA GLY A 3 -5.81 -6.64 29.56
C GLY A 3 -5.71 -7.30 28.18
N SER A 4 -4.61 -7.07 27.45
CA SER A 4 -4.43 -7.70 26.14
C SER A 4 -3.99 -9.15 26.29
N VAL A 5 -4.68 -10.07 25.62
CA VAL A 5 -4.36 -11.51 25.52
C VAL A 5 -2.88 -11.72 25.22
N TRP A 6 -2.27 -10.83 24.44
CA TRP A 6 -0.84 -10.86 24.10
C TRP A 6 0.09 -10.95 25.33
N HIS A 7 -0.12 -10.13 26.37
CA HIS A 7 0.78 -10.08 27.52
C HIS A 7 0.76 -11.37 28.35
N GLN A 8 -0.24 -12.23 28.14
CA GLN A 8 -0.39 -13.52 28.81
C GLN A 8 0.23 -14.67 27.99
N THR A 9 0.67 -14.41 26.75
CA THR A 9 1.25 -15.44 25.86
C THR A 9 2.68 -15.80 26.25
N GLU A 10 3.06 -17.06 25.99
CA GLU A 10 4.45 -17.52 26.15
C GLU A 10 5.43 -16.72 25.29
N ALA A 11 5.00 -16.31 24.09
CA ALA A 11 5.82 -15.48 23.21
C ALA A 11 6.16 -14.12 23.84
N ALA A 12 5.18 -13.44 24.45
CA ALA A 12 5.44 -12.19 25.17
C ALA A 12 6.39 -12.39 26.35
N GLN A 13 6.23 -13.48 27.11
CA GLN A 13 7.12 -13.83 28.22
C GLN A 13 8.55 -14.14 27.75
N ALA A 14 8.71 -14.69 26.54
CA ALA A 14 10.00 -14.91 25.89
C ALA A 14 10.64 -13.63 25.31
N GLY A 15 10.07 -12.45 25.55
CA GLY A 15 10.59 -11.16 25.10
C GLY A 15 10.29 -10.84 23.64
N TRP A 16 9.32 -11.52 23.03
CA TRP A 16 8.85 -11.18 21.69
C TRP A 16 8.01 -9.90 21.71
N ARG A 17 7.97 -9.25 20.55
CA ARG A 17 7.16 -8.06 20.28
C ARG A 17 6.08 -8.39 19.28
N VAL A 18 4.99 -7.63 19.34
CA VAL A 18 3.84 -7.77 18.44
C VAL A 18 3.50 -6.45 17.78
N GLN A 19 3.17 -6.53 16.50
CA GLN A 19 2.40 -5.52 15.78
C GLN A 19 1.00 -6.11 15.56
N ALA A 20 -0.03 -5.40 16.03
CA ALA A 20 -1.42 -5.81 15.87
C ALA A 20 -1.97 -5.36 14.51
N HIS A 21 -3.03 -6.02 14.06
CA HIS A 21 -3.86 -5.48 12.98
C HIS A 21 -4.62 -4.24 13.46
N GLU A 22 -4.87 -3.30 12.56
CA GLU A 22 -5.65 -2.10 12.87
C GLU A 22 -7.14 -2.42 13.09
N ASN A 23 -7.63 -3.46 12.43
CA ASN A 23 -9.06 -3.80 12.35
C ASN A 23 -9.45 -5.06 13.13
N ARG A 24 -8.50 -5.76 13.78
CA ARG A 24 -8.78 -7.00 14.52
C ARG A 24 -7.81 -7.24 15.68
N VAL A 25 -8.31 -7.88 16.73
CA VAL A 25 -7.56 -8.19 17.96
C VAL A 25 -6.76 -9.50 17.78
N VAL A 26 -5.97 -9.58 16.71
CA VAL A 26 -5.03 -10.67 16.49
C VAL A 26 -3.67 -10.12 16.06
N PRO A 27 -2.58 -10.85 16.34
CA PRO A 27 -1.24 -10.45 15.92
C PRO A 27 -1.10 -10.42 14.39
N ALA A 28 -0.60 -9.31 13.84
CA ALA A 28 -0.23 -9.22 12.42
C ALA A 28 1.21 -9.68 12.17
N ARG A 29 2.12 -9.26 13.07
CA ARG A 29 3.52 -9.63 13.00
C ARG A 29 4.08 -9.79 14.40
N LEU A 30 4.77 -10.89 14.64
CA LEU A 30 5.47 -11.20 15.88
C LEU A 30 6.93 -11.45 15.58
N TYR A 31 7.83 -10.92 16.41
CA TYR A 31 9.27 -11.08 16.22
C TYR A 31 10.01 -10.94 17.55
N GLY A 32 11.17 -11.58 17.66
CA GLY A 32 11.91 -11.61 18.92
C GLY A 32 13.22 -12.37 18.85
N PRO A 33 13.82 -12.67 20.01
CA PRO A 33 14.99 -13.54 20.09
C PRO A 33 14.70 -14.91 19.50
N GLY A 34 15.72 -15.54 18.92
CA GLY A 34 15.57 -16.81 18.21
C GLY A 34 15.21 -17.98 19.13
N VAL A 35 13.99 -18.51 19.00
CA VAL A 35 13.46 -19.62 19.80
C VAL A 35 13.54 -20.93 19.02
N VAL A 36 13.96 -22.01 19.67
CA VAL A 36 13.92 -23.36 19.09
C VAL A 36 12.59 -23.99 19.49
N LEU A 37 11.84 -24.44 18.50
CA LEU A 37 10.55 -25.10 18.67
C LEU A 37 10.63 -26.56 18.23
N PRO A 38 9.77 -27.45 18.79
CA PRO A 38 9.75 -28.85 18.40
C PRO A 38 9.38 -29.02 16.93
N GLY A 39 9.87 -30.10 16.31
CA GLY A 39 9.56 -30.47 14.93
C GLY A 39 10.80 -30.90 14.14
N ASP A 40 10.66 -31.99 13.38
CA ASP A 40 11.75 -32.60 12.62
C ASP A 40 11.83 -32.07 11.17
N SER A 41 10.87 -31.22 10.77
CA SER A 41 10.79 -30.63 9.45
C SER A 41 10.49 -29.13 9.52
N PRO A 42 10.75 -28.34 8.45
CA PRO A 42 10.32 -26.93 8.41
C PRO A 42 8.82 -26.75 8.64
N GLU A 43 7.99 -27.64 8.09
CA GLU A 43 6.53 -27.61 8.20
C GLU A 43 6.07 -27.88 9.64
N SER A 44 6.56 -28.95 10.27
CA SER A 44 6.22 -29.27 11.67
C SER A 44 6.70 -28.20 12.65
N ARG A 45 7.87 -27.58 12.39
CA ARG A 45 8.33 -26.41 13.17
C ARG A 45 7.49 -25.16 12.93
N ALA A 46 7.00 -24.94 11.71
CA ALA A 46 6.11 -23.83 11.41
C ALA A 46 4.75 -24.00 12.08
N LEU A 47 4.20 -25.20 12.08
CA LEU A 47 2.99 -25.52 12.84
C LEU A 47 3.19 -25.24 14.34
N ALA A 48 4.28 -25.74 14.93
CA ALA A 48 4.62 -25.43 16.31
C ALA A 48 4.77 -23.92 16.56
N ALA A 49 5.32 -23.17 15.60
CA ALA A 49 5.45 -21.71 15.68
C ALA A 49 4.09 -21.00 15.68
N TRP A 50 3.17 -21.40 14.81
CA TRP A 50 1.83 -20.81 14.77
C TRP A 50 1.02 -21.17 16.00
N GLU A 51 1.08 -22.41 16.50
CA GLU A 51 0.46 -22.80 17.77
C GLU A 51 1.01 -21.98 18.94
N TRP A 52 2.33 -21.87 19.02
CA TRP A 52 3.00 -21.14 20.11
C TRP A 52 2.68 -19.63 20.12
N THR A 53 2.51 -19.02 18.95
CA THR A 53 2.27 -17.56 18.84
C THR A 53 0.80 -17.16 18.72
N LEU A 54 -0.02 -17.99 18.08
CA LEU A 54 -1.40 -17.70 17.71
C LEU A 54 -2.42 -18.58 18.42
N GLY A 55 -2.01 -19.64 19.14
CA GLY A 55 -2.93 -20.54 19.84
C GLY A 55 -3.84 -19.82 20.85
N GLY A 56 -3.29 -18.86 21.59
CA GLY A 56 -4.07 -17.98 22.48
C GLY A 56 -5.09 -17.08 21.78
N PHE A 57 -5.01 -16.98 20.45
CA PHE A 57 -5.92 -16.23 19.59
C PHE A 57 -6.83 -17.15 18.75
N GLY A 58 -6.97 -18.43 19.14
CA GLY A 58 -7.87 -19.38 18.51
C GLY A 58 -7.34 -20.00 17.22
N PHE A 59 -6.03 -19.97 16.98
CA PHE A 59 -5.41 -20.77 15.93
C PHE A 59 -5.55 -22.26 16.21
N SER A 60 -5.72 -23.05 15.14
CA SER A 60 -5.65 -24.51 15.16
C SER A 60 -5.00 -25.00 13.87
N GLY A 61 -4.08 -25.95 13.97
CA GLY A 61 -3.46 -26.60 12.83
C GLY A 61 -4.43 -27.25 11.83
N ASP A 62 -5.63 -27.64 12.27
CA ASP A 62 -6.66 -28.25 11.40
C ASP A 62 -7.22 -27.27 10.36
N ALA A 63 -7.04 -25.97 10.58
CA ALA A 63 -7.48 -24.91 9.69
C ALA A 63 -6.38 -24.44 8.73
N LEU A 64 -5.31 -25.22 8.57
CA LEU A 64 -4.25 -24.94 7.60
C LEU A 64 -4.53 -25.64 6.28
N GLY A 65 -4.44 -24.88 5.19
CA GLY A 65 -4.36 -25.42 3.84
C GLY A 65 -2.93 -25.74 3.41
N GLU A 66 -2.66 -25.55 2.12
CA GLU A 66 -1.36 -25.87 1.52
C GLU A 66 -0.21 -25.18 2.26
N VAL A 67 0.76 -25.98 2.71
CA VAL A 67 1.99 -25.50 3.34
C VAL A 67 3.12 -25.50 2.32
N ARG A 68 3.74 -24.33 2.14
CA ARG A 68 4.84 -24.14 1.20
C ARG A 68 6.11 -23.68 1.90
N VAL A 69 7.20 -24.41 1.68
CA VAL A 69 8.53 -24.05 2.19
C VAL A 69 9.34 -23.33 1.12
N ALA A 70 9.82 -22.14 1.45
CA ALA A 70 10.77 -21.37 0.66
C ALA A 70 12.12 -21.33 1.41
N ARG A 71 13.12 -22.00 0.86
CA ARG A 71 14.47 -22.04 1.43
C ARG A 71 15.30 -20.87 0.93
N GLY A 72 16.04 -20.24 1.84
CA GLY A 72 16.88 -19.09 1.53
C GLY A 72 18.28 -19.24 2.10
N SER A 73 19.23 -18.45 1.61
CA SER A 73 20.64 -18.54 2.04
C SER A 73 20.86 -18.17 3.51
N LYS A 74 19.99 -17.34 4.10
CA LYS A 74 20.06 -16.91 5.51
C LYS A 74 18.84 -17.33 6.33
N HIS A 75 17.69 -17.47 5.69
CA HIS A 75 16.44 -17.74 6.36
C HIS A 75 15.58 -18.68 5.52
N ASP A 76 14.95 -19.63 6.21
CA ASP A 76 13.88 -20.41 5.65
C ASP A 76 12.55 -19.77 6.02
N ARG A 77 11.59 -19.83 5.11
CA ARG A 77 10.24 -19.31 5.31
C ARG A 77 9.26 -20.40 4.98
N VAL A 78 8.29 -20.59 5.86
CA VAL A 78 7.16 -21.49 5.65
C VAL A 78 5.92 -20.64 5.55
N PHE A 79 5.11 -20.90 4.55
CA PHE A 79 3.85 -20.22 4.30
C PHE A 79 2.71 -21.22 4.38
N ALA A 80 1.55 -20.76 4.85
CA ALA A 80 0.32 -21.52 4.75
C ALA A 80 -0.85 -20.58 4.49
N THR A 81 -1.94 -21.12 3.94
CA THR A 81 -3.23 -20.45 3.88
C THR A 81 -4.13 -20.95 4.99
N GLN A 82 -5.06 -20.12 5.44
CA GLN A 82 -6.16 -20.59 6.28
C GLN A 82 -7.20 -21.29 5.40
N GLU A 83 -7.76 -22.39 5.89
CA GLU A 83 -8.92 -23.08 5.33
C GLU A 83 -10.09 -23.04 6.30
N LEU A 84 -11.30 -23.02 5.74
CA LEU A 84 -12.57 -23.11 6.45
C LEU A 84 -13.51 -23.99 5.61
N ASP A 85 -14.06 -25.05 6.21
CA ASP A 85 -14.90 -26.04 5.53
C ASP A 85 -14.29 -26.59 4.22
N GLY A 86 -12.97 -26.79 4.22
CA GLY A 86 -12.21 -27.33 3.07
C GLY A 86 -11.99 -26.34 1.92
N LEU A 87 -12.32 -25.05 2.11
CA LEU A 87 -12.05 -23.99 1.13
C LEU A 87 -11.04 -22.98 1.68
N PRO A 88 -10.17 -22.41 0.83
CA PRO A 88 -9.20 -21.42 1.27
C PRO A 88 -9.89 -20.11 1.65
N VAL A 89 -9.37 -19.45 2.69
CA VAL A 89 -9.76 -18.09 3.07
C VAL A 89 -8.84 -17.09 2.33
N LEU A 90 -9.42 -16.32 1.42
CA LEU A 90 -8.72 -15.32 0.62
C LEU A 90 -8.12 -14.23 1.52
N GLY A 91 -6.87 -13.86 1.22
CA GLY A 91 -6.12 -12.87 2.00
C GLY A 91 -5.55 -13.39 3.33
N ALA A 92 -5.97 -14.56 3.81
CA ALA A 92 -5.49 -15.15 5.05
C ALA A 92 -4.20 -15.96 4.83
N LYS A 93 -3.06 -15.31 5.02
CA LYS A 93 -1.73 -15.92 4.88
C LYS A 93 -1.02 -16.00 6.22
N LEU A 94 -0.38 -17.13 6.45
CA LEU A 94 0.47 -17.38 7.59
C LEU A 94 1.91 -17.51 7.11
N GLN A 95 2.84 -16.99 7.90
CA GLN A 95 4.27 -17.09 7.64
C GLN A 95 5.01 -17.40 8.93
N ALA A 96 5.92 -18.38 8.89
CA ALA A 96 6.93 -18.61 9.90
C ALA A 96 8.32 -18.45 9.26
N LYS A 97 9.18 -17.63 9.86
CA LYS A 97 10.54 -17.37 9.36
C LYS A 97 11.56 -17.89 10.37
N PHE A 98 12.49 -18.69 9.86
CA PHE A 98 13.52 -19.35 10.64
C PHE A 98 14.91 -18.89 10.21
N ARG A 99 15.85 -18.83 11.15
CA ARG A 99 17.29 -18.72 10.91
C ARG A 99 17.95 -19.98 11.46
N GLY A 100 18.29 -20.92 10.57
CA GLY A 100 18.60 -22.29 11.01
C GLY A 100 17.36 -22.96 11.57
N ASP A 101 17.44 -23.48 12.78
CA ASP A 101 16.33 -24.08 13.54
C ASP A 101 15.57 -23.09 14.44
N ARG A 102 16.01 -21.83 14.49
CA ARG A 102 15.43 -20.81 15.36
C ARG A 102 14.35 -20.01 14.66
N LEU A 103 13.15 -20.01 15.22
CA LEU A 103 12.08 -19.10 14.83
C LEU A 103 12.49 -17.67 15.20
N VAL A 104 12.37 -16.74 14.25
CA VAL A 104 12.72 -15.32 14.45
C VAL A 104 11.57 -14.37 14.15
N MET A 105 10.56 -14.81 13.40
CA MET A 105 9.39 -14.00 13.08
C MET A 105 8.21 -14.89 12.67
N VAL A 106 7.01 -14.48 13.06
CA VAL A 106 5.74 -14.98 12.55
C VAL A 106 4.98 -13.80 11.93
N GLY A 107 4.48 -13.99 10.72
CA GLY A 107 3.51 -13.09 10.08
C GLY A 107 2.17 -13.80 10.00
N SER A 108 1.07 -13.07 10.23
CA SER A 108 -0.25 -13.67 10.28
C SER A 108 -1.33 -12.70 9.82
N ASP A 109 -2.10 -13.13 8.82
CA ASP A 109 -3.37 -12.54 8.45
C ASP A 109 -4.56 -13.41 8.92
N TRP A 110 -4.39 -14.16 10.02
CA TRP A 110 -5.37 -15.08 10.57
C TRP A 110 -6.72 -14.44 10.90
N TRP A 111 -7.80 -15.19 10.65
CA TRP A 111 -9.18 -14.82 10.97
C TRP A 111 -9.79 -15.83 11.95
N PRO A 112 -9.79 -15.54 13.26
CA PRO A 112 -10.38 -16.43 14.24
C PRO A 112 -11.92 -16.38 14.17
N HIS A 113 -12.56 -17.52 14.40
CA HIS A 113 -14.02 -17.64 14.56
C HIS A 113 -14.87 -17.12 13.38
N LEU A 114 -14.30 -17.07 12.17
CA LEU A 114 -15.01 -16.65 10.97
C LEU A 114 -16.21 -17.56 10.71
N GLN A 115 -17.42 -16.99 10.61
CA GLN A 115 -18.65 -17.76 10.41
C GLN A 115 -19.04 -17.76 8.92
N PRO A 116 -19.22 -18.93 8.28
CA PRO A 116 -19.69 -19.02 6.91
C PRO A 116 -21.08 -18.40 6.72
N VAL A 117 -21.24 -17.64 5.63
CA VAL A 117 -22.54 -17.19 5.12
C VAL A 117 -22.98 -18.16 4.02
N ALA A 118 -24.26 -18.52 4.00
CA ALA A 118 -24.80 -19.36 2.95
C ALA A 118 -24.81 -18.62 1.60
N ALA A 119 -24.44 -19.32 0.52
CA ALA A 119 -24.69 -18.83 -0.83
C ALA A 119 -26.21 -18.74 -1.08
N ASP A 120 -26.62 -17.81 -1.93
CA ASP A 120 -28.02 -17.74 -2.37
C ASP A 120 -28.28 -18.90 -3.34
N PRO A 121 -29.21 -19.83 -3.04
CA PRO A 121 -29.53 -20.95 -3.92
C PRO A 121 -29.99 -20.54 -5.32
N ALA A 122 -30.47 -19.31 -5.51
CA ALA A 122 -30.85 -18.77 -6.81
C ALA A 122 -29.64 -18.39 -7.68
N LEU A 123 -28.48 -18.14 -7.06
CA LEU A 123 -27.24 -17.77 -7.75
C LEU A 123 -26.45 -19.03 -8.12
N THR A 124 -26.72 -19.57 -9.30
CA THR A 124 -25.89 -20.64 -9.88
C THR A 124 -24.70 -20.05 -10.64
N GLN A 125 -23.56 -20.75 -10.66
CA GLN A 125 -22.37 -20.31 -11.40
C GLN A 125 -22.70 -20.07 -12.89
N ASP A 126 -23.51 -20.92 -13.50
CA ASP A 126 -23.96 -20.76 -14.89
C ASP A 126 -24.77 -19.49 -15.11
N ALA A 127 -25.73 -19.17 -14.22
CA ALA A 127 -26.53 -17.96 -14.34
C ALA A 127 -25.69 -16.70 -14.13
N VAL A 128 -24.78 -16.72 -13.16
CA VAL A 128 -23.83 -15.62 -12.91
C VAL A 128 -22.91 -15.42 -14.11
N LEU A 129 -22.39 -16.50 -14.70
CA LEU A 129 -21.53 -16.44 -15.87
C LEU A 129 -22.25 -15.85 -17.09
N GLN A 130 -23.51 -16.24 -17.32
CA GLN A 130 -24.32 -15.68 -18.40
C GLN A 130 -24.54 -14.17 -18.21
N ALA A 131 -24.79 -13.73 -16.97
CA ALA A 131 -24.92 -12.31 -16.63
C ALA A 131 -23.61 -11.55 -16.85
N LEU A 132 -22.47 -12.12 -16.43
CA LEU A 132 -21.14 -11.53 -16.66
C LEU A 132 -20.81 -11.42 -18.14
N GLN A 133 -21.13 -12.45 -18.94
CA GLN A 133 -20.91 -12.41 -20.37
C GLN A 133 -21.75 -11.33 -21.05
N ALA A 134 -23.01 -11.15 -20.63
CA ALA A 134 -23.88 -10.09 -21.13
C ALA A 134 -23.40 -8.68 -20.72
N ASP A 135 -22.96 -8.50 -19.48
CA ASP A 135 -22.35 -7.26 -18.95
C ASP A 135 -21.10 -6.85 -19.74
N MET A 136 -20.30 -7.82 -20.19
CA MET A 136 -19.05 -7.58 -20.90
C MET A 136 -19.20 -7.59 -22.44
N ALA A 137 -20.42 -7.77 -22.96
CA ALA A 137 -20.67 -7.85 -24.39
C ALA A 137 -20.62 -6.46 -25.06
N VAL A 138 -20.07 -6.42 -26.29
CA VAL A 138 -20.04 -5.21 -27.12
C VAL A 138 -21.44 -4.84 -27.60
N GLY A 139 -21.86 -3.57 -27.44
CA GLY A 139 -23.05 -3.01 -28.11
C GLY A 139 -24.36 -2.98 -27.31
N GLN A 140 -24.32 -3.17 -25.99
CA GLN A 140 -25.47 -2.95 -25.10
C GLN A 140 -25.58 -1.46 -24.71
N VAL A 141 -26.80 -0.92 -24.73
CA VAL A 141 -27.10 0.52 -24.50
C VAL A 141 -27.11 0.87 -23.00
N GLU A 142 -27.22 -0.12 -22.11
CA GLU A 142 -27.36 0.06 -20.66
C GLU A 142 -26.15 -0.46 -19.84
N ASN A 143 -24.99 -0.70 -20.47
CA ASN A 143 -23.81 -1.15 -19.74
C ASN A 143 -22.98 0.05 -19.25
N THR A 144 -22.87 0.20 -17.93
CA THR A 144 -22.07 1.23 -17.25
C THR A 144 -20.58 0.85 -17.11
N GLY A 145 -20.16 -0.31 -17.61
CA GLY A 145 -18.79 -0.82 -17.51
C GLY A 145 -17.88 -0.49 -18.71
N THR A 146 -16.62 -0.14 -18.47
CA THR A 146 -15.60 0.19 -19.49
C THR A 146 -14.89 -1.05 -20.08
N THR A 147 -15.49 -2.24 -19.97
CA THR A 147 -14.79 -3.54 -20.05
C THR A 147 -15.31 -4.48 -21.15
N TYR A 148 -15.62 -3.93 -22.33
CA TYR A 148 -16.13 -4.73 -23.44
C TYR A 148 -15.11 -5.77 -23.95
N LEU A 149 -15.59 -6.99 -24.18
CA LEU A 149 -14.81 -8.12 -24.67
C LEU A 149 -15.38 -8.70 -25.97
N SER A 150 -14.49 -8.92 -26.94
CA SER A 150 -14.67 -9.97 -27.95
C SER A 150 -13.97 -11.25 -27.49
N ASP A 151 -14.35 -12.40 -28.06
CA ASP A 151 -13.76 -13.71 -27.76
C ASP A 151 -13.84 -14.08 -26.26
N PHE A 152 -15.02 -13.90 -25.64
CA PHE A 152 -15.23 -14.21 -24.22
C PHE A 152 -14.92 -15.68 -23.91
N GLY A 153 -13.94 -15.91 -23.05
CA GLY A 153 -13.61 -17.19 -22.46
C GLY A 153 -13.58 -17.07 -20.94
N HIS A 154 -13.74 -18.20 -20.25
CA HIS A 154 -13.63 -18.23 -18.80
C HIS A 154 -12.94 -19.51 -18.33
N GLU A 155 -12.31 -19.43 -17.16
CA GLU A 155 -11.74 -20.56 -16.42
C GLU A 155 -12.20 -20.49 -14.97
N ASP A 156 -12.79 -21.57 -14.47
CA ASP A 156 -13.20 -21.70 -13.07
C ASP A 156 -11.97 -21.94 -12.18
N LEU A 157 -11.73 -21.05 -11.23
CA LEU A 157 -10.63 -21.14 -10.27
C LEU A 157 -11.09 -21.69 -8.90
N GLY A 158 -12.36 -22.05 -8.77
CA GLY A 158 -12.96 -22.66 -7.59
C GLY A 158 -13.53 -21.67 -6.58
N MET A 159 -14.12 -22.24 -5.53
CA MET A 159 -14.71 -21.49 -4.42
C MET A 159 -13.68 -21.16 -3.35
N ALA A 160 -13.88 -20.04 -2.68
CA ALA A 160 -13.08 -19.61 -1.54
C ALA A 160 -13.92 -18.76 -0.58
N TRP A 161 -13.40 -18.48 0.60
CA TRP A 161 -14.04 -17.58 1.56
C TRP A 161 -13.38 -16.21 1.54
N LEU A 162 -14.16 -15.13 1.55
CA LEU A 162 -13.66 -13.78 1.77
C LEU A 162 -14.16 -13.26 3.12
N PRO A 163 -13.27 -12.83 4.03
CA PRO A 163 -13.66 -12.13 5.24
C PRO A 163 -14.27 -10.77 4.90
N VAL A 164 -15.54 -10.58 5.24
CA VAL A 164 -16.27 -9.31 5.03
C VAL A 164 -16.73 -8.77 6.37
N GLN A 165 -16.59 -7.46 6.55
CA GLN A 165 -17.02 -6.78 7.76
C GLN A 165 -18.52 -6.51 7.69
N ALA A 166 -19.25 -6.92 8.73
CA ALA A 166 -20.64 -6.57 8.93
C ALA A 166 -20.81 -5.81 10.25
N ALA A 167 -21.62 -4.74 10.23
CA ALA A 167 -22.04 -4.06 11.43
C ALA A 167 -23.31 -4.74 11.96
N GLN A 168 -23.23 -5.37 13.13
CA GLN A 168 -24.39 -5.96 13.80
C GLN A 168 -24.48 -5.40 15.22
N GLU A 169 -25.61 -4.77 15.55
CA GLU A 169 -25.91 -4.24 16.90
C GLU A 169 -24.81 -3.32 17.48
N GLY A 170 -24.13 -2.54 16.64
CA GLY A 170 -23.04 -1.64 17.07
C GLY A 170 -21.70 -2.34 17.35
N GLN A 171 -21.60 -3.64 17.07
CA GLN A 171 -20.36 -4.40 17.10
C GLN A 171 -19.90 -4.71 15.67
N THR A 172 -18.58 -4.68 15.47
CA THR A 172 -17.96 -5.15 14.22
C THR A 172 -17.84 -6.67 14.28
N MET A 173 -18.50 -7.37 13.37
CA MET A 173 -18.36 -8.81 13.18
C MET A 173 -17.79 -9.10 11.80
N TRP A 174 -17.02 -10.19 11.69
CA TRP A 174 -16.47 -10.66 10.43
C TRP A 174 -17.14 -11.98 10.04
N SER A 175 -17.60 -12.07 8.80
CA SER A 175 -18.25 -13.26 8.24
C SER A 175 -17.49 -13.74 7.00
N ALA A 176 -17.54 -15.05 6.75
CA ALA A 176 -16.96 -15.69 5.57
C ALA A 176 -17.99 -15.67 4.44
N HIS A 177 -17.80 -14.81 3.45
CA HIS A 177 -18.65 -14.77 2.27
C HIS A 177 -18.16 -15.78 1.22
N PRO A 178 -19.05 -16.58 0.61
CA PRO A 178 -18.68 -17.58 -0.38
C PRO A 178 -18.33 -16.86 -1.69
N ILE A 179 -17.07 -16.88 -2.07
CA ILE A 179 -16.58 -16.26 -3.29
C ILE A 179 -16.34 -17.31 -4.36
N TRP A 180 -16.96 -17.12 -5.52
CA TRP A 180 -16.56 -17.81 -6.73
C TRP A 180 -15.47 -17.03 -7.44
N GLN A 181 -14.35 -17.69 -7.72
CA GLN A 181 -13.23 -17.11 -8.45
C GLN A 181 -13.28 -17.60 -9.89
N VAL A 182 -13.35 -16.65 -10.83
CA VAL A 182 -13.34 -16.94 -12.26
C VAL A 182 -12.32 -16.07 -12.97
N GLU A 183 -11.51 -16.68 -13.82
CA GLU A 183 -10.69 -15.93 -14.75
C GLU A 183 -11.49 -15.71 -16.04
N ILE A 184 -11.63 -14.46 -16.45
CA ILE A 184 -12.31 -14.08 -17.70
C ILE A 184 -11.27 -13.64 -18.71
N GLN A 185 -11.21 -14.34 -19.83
CA GLN A 185 -10.30 -14.08 -20.93
C GLN A 185 -11.05 -13.47 -22.11
N GLY A 186 -10.35 -12.66 -22.89
CA GLY A 186 -10.90 -12.14 -24.14
C GLY A 186 -10.00 -11.08 -24.76
N ARG A 187 -10.60 -10.25 -25.60
CA ARG A 187 -9.92 -9.13 -26.26
C ARG A 187 -10.73 -7.85 -26.18
N ARG A 188 -10.04 -6.74 -25.98
CA ARG A 188 -10.58 -5.40 -26.18
C ARG A 188 -9.98 -4.82 -27.45
N GLY A 189 -10.68 -4.98 -28.56
CA GLY A 189 -10.14 -4.72 -29.90
C GLY A 189 -9.00 -5.70 -30.20
N VAL A 190 -7.76 -5.20 -30.30
CA VAL A 190 -6.56 -6.03 -30.54
C VAL A 190 -5.82 -6.43 -29.26
N ILE A 191 -6.19 -5.85 -28.12
CA ILE A 191 -5.46 -6.03 -26.85
C ILE A 191 -6.04 -7.25 -26.12
N PRO A 192 -5.24 -8.30 -25.82
CA PRO A 192 -5.68 -9.39 -24.97
C PRO A 192 -5.88 -8.90 -23.54
N VAL A 193 -6.88 -9.45 -22.87
CA VAL A 193 -7.16 -9.17 -21.46
C VAL A 193 -7.46 -10.46 -20.72
N ARG A 194 -7.13 -10.47 -19.43
CA ARG A 194 -7.30 -11.61 -18.54
C ARG A 194 -7.68 -11.11 -17.17
N TYR A 195 -8.97 -11.10 -16.85
CA TYR A 195 -9.49 -10.57 -15.61
C TYR A 195 -9.63 -11.66 -14.56
N LEU A 196 -8.91 -11.52 -13.44
CA LEU A 196 -9.29 -12.22 -12.21
C LEU A 196 -10.54 -11.54 -11.67
N THR A 197 -11.65 -12.28 -11.62
CA THR A 197 -12.93 -11.79 -11.14
C THR A 197 -13.38 -12.61 -9.94
N TRP A 198 -13.77 -11.93 -8.87
CA TRP A 198 -14.34 -12.56 -7.68
C TRP A 198 -15.79 -12.13 -7.55
N ILE A 199 -16.67 -13.11 -7.37
CA ILE A 199 -18.11 -12.89 -7.22
C ILE A 199 -18.55 -13.44 -5.88
N ASP A 200 -19.23 -12.62 -5.09
CA ASP A 200 -19.88 -13.08 -3.86
C ASP A 200 -21.17 -13.82 -4.20
N MET A 201 -21.18 -15.13 -3.96
CA MET A 201 -22.30 -16.03 -4.27
C MET A 201 -23.44 -15.93 -3.26
N SER A 202 -23.32 -15.11 -2.20
CA SER A 202 -24.43 -14.76 -1.31
C SER A 202 -25.24 -13.56 -1.79
N THR A 203 -24.66 -12.71 -2.65
CA THR A 203 -25.28 -11.45 -3.11
C THR A 203 -25.30 -11.27 -4.63
N GLY A 204 -24.44 -11.99 -5.36
CA GLY A 204 -24.22 -11.83 -6.79
C GLY A 204 -23.27 -10.68 -7.15
N ALA A 205 -22.73 -9.98 -6.16
CA ALA A 205 -21.88 -8.81 -6.39
C ALA A 205 -20.48 -9.20 -6.88
N VAL A 206 -19.95 -8.47 -7.87
CA VAL A 206 -18.54 -8.55 -8.27
C VAL A 206 -17.71 -7.76 -7.27
N VAL A 207 -16.90 -8.44 -6.47
CA VAL A 207 -16.09 -7.83 -5.39
C VAL A 207 -14.67 -7.46 -5.84
N LEU A 208 -14.15 -8.14 -6.88
CA LEU A 208 -12.86 -7.85 -7.50
C LEU A 208 -12.97 -8.05 -9.00
N ARG A 209 -12.36 -7.15 -9.77
CA ARG A 209 -12.03 -7.38 -11.19
C ARG A 209 -10.67 -6.75 -11.48
N GLN A 210 -9.65 -7.57 -11.71
CA GLN A 210 -8.28 -7.11 -11.96
C GLN A 210 -7.72 -7.70 -13.26
N ASN A 211 -7.25 -6.85 -14.17
CA ASN A 211 -6.54 -7.33 -15.36
C ASN A 211 -5.15 -7.84 -14.97
N GLN A 212 -4.86 -9.09 -15.30
CA GLN A 212 -3.59 -9.76 -15.06
C GLN A 212 -2.64 -9.73 -16.26
N VAL A 213 -3.04 -9.14 -17.39
CA VAL A 213 -2.12 -8.94 -18.51
C VAL A 213 -1.09 -7.88 -18.11
N MET A 214 0.14 -8.34 -17.90
CA MET A 214 1.29 -7.49 -17.66
C MET A 214 1.87 -7.08 -19.01
N HIS A 215 1.93 -5.78 -19.29
CA HIS A 215 2.62 -5.27 -20.46
C HIS A 215 4.10 -5.09 -20.12
N GLU A 216 4.99 -5.71 -20.89
CA GLU A 216 6.37 -5.23 -20.96
C GLU A 216 6.35 -3.94 -21.77
N SER A 217 6.69 -2.81 -21.15
CA SER A 217 7.03 -1.63 -21.94
C SER A 217 8.36 -1.93 -22.64
N GLY A 218 8.36 -1.84 -23.97
CA GLY A 218 9.55 -2.00 -24.79
C GLY A 218 10.55 -0.86 -24.59
N HIS A 219 11.13 -0.74 -23.40
CA HIS A 219 12.48 -0.18 -23.27
C HIS A 219 13.45 -1.30 -23.64
N GLY A 220 13.68 -1.39 -24.95
CA GLY A 220 14.77 -2.17 -25.50
C GLY A 220 16.11 -1.62 -25.01
N GLU A 221 16.99 -2.58 -24.72
CA GLU A 221 18.40 -2.47 -24.32
C GLU A 221 18.68 -2.46 -22.80
N GLU A 222 19.16 -3.63 -22.37
CA GLU A 222 19.82 -3.99 -21.10
C GLU A 222 18.99 -4.48 -19.90
N ALA A 223 17.82 -5.08 -20.09
CA ALA A 223 17.29 -6.02 -19.10
C ALA A 223 17.95 -7.41 -19.24
N LYS A 224 19.26 -7.51 -18.92
CA LYS A 224 19.90 -8.82 -18.73
C LYS A 224 19.28 -9.47 -17.50
N THR A 225 18.45 -10.48 -17.72
CA THR A 225 17.97 -11.42 -16.70
C THR A 225 19.18 -12.06 -16.01
N ARG A 226 19.63 -11.48 -14.89
CA ARG A 226 20.67 -12.08 -14.06
C ARG A 226 20.00 -13.09 -13.13
N ARG A 227 20.35 -14.36 -13.34
CA ARG A 227 19.98 -15.48 -12.48
C ARG A 227 20.32 -15.14 -11.02
N MET A 228 19.34 -15.28 -10.14
CA MET A 228 19.48 -15.18 -8.69
C MET A 228 20.46 -16.24 -8.19
N GLY A 229 21.73 -15.87 -8.06
CA GLY A 229 22.82 -16.74 -7.64
C GLY A 229 23.78 -15.98 -6.73
N HIS A 230 23.87 -16.45 -5.49
CA HIS A 230 24.72 -15.96 -4.41
C HIS A 230 26.21 -15.97 -4.79
N VAL A 231 26.87 -14.81 -4.73
CA VAL A 231 28.33 -14.70 -4.61
C VAL A 231 28.62 -14.09 -3.23
N PRO A 232 29.30 -14.82 -2.32
CA PRO A 232 29.69 -14.27 -1.02
C PRO A 232 30.85 -13.28 -1.20
N GLY A 233 30.73 -12.08 -0.62
CA GLY A 233 31.87 -11.16 -0.45
C GLY A 233 31.70 -9.71 -0.86
N ILE A 234 30.53 -9.27 -1.35
CA ILE A 234 30.31 -7.85 -1.70
C ILE A 234 29.23 -7.26 -0.78
N THR A 235 29.55 -6.06 -0.29
CA THR A 235 28.85 -5.15 0.61
C THR A 235 27.33 -5.11 0.40
N GLN A 236 26.59 -4.87 1.48
CA GLN A 236 25.12 -4.78 1.50
C GLN A 236 24.59 -3.97 0.29
N PRO A 237 23.49 -4.38 -0.37
CA PRO A 237 22.88 -3.55 -1.39
C PRO A 237 22.50 -2.23 -0.74
N VAL A 238 23.06 -1.14 -1.24
CA VAL A 238 22.72 0.19 -0.75
C VAL A 238 21.30 0.46 -1.21
N LEU A 239 20.36 0.54 -0.27
CA LEU A 239 18.97 0.85 -0.55
C LEU A 239 18.92 2.28 -1.11
N PRO A 240 18.09 2.55 -2.13
CA PRO A 240 17.87 3.91 -2.58
C PRO A 240 17.35 4.77 -1.43
N VAL A 241 17.60 6.07 -1.51
CA VAL A 241 17.02 7.08 -0.64
C VAL A 241 15.57 7.28 -1.08
N PHE A 242 14.63 6.90 -0.24
CA PHE A 242 13.20 7.15 -0.43
C PHE A 242 12.59 7.63 0.89
N GLY A 243 11.43 8.28 0.85
CA GLY A 243 10.88 8.85 2.06
C GLY A 243 9.66 9.73 1.86
N GLN A 244 9.32 10.43 2.92
CA GLN A 244 8.26 11.43 2.94
C GLN A 244 8.79 12.73 3.54
N LEU A 245 8.35 13.84 2.97
CA LEU A 245 8.65 15.18 3.47
C LEU A 245 7.36 15.86 3.93
N LYS A 246 7.36 16.31 5.20
CA LYS A 246 6.19 16.95 5.83
C LYS A 246 6.51 18.33 6.36
N ALA A 247 5.49 19.16 6.56
CA ALA A 247 5.61 20.39 7.32
C ALA A 247 4.34 20.65 8.11
N ASN A 248 4.45 21.46 9.18
CA ASN A 248 3.27 21.96 9.86
C ASN A 248 2.60 23.02 8.97
N VAL A 249 1.32 22.83 8.68
CA VAL A 249 0.50 23.71 7.84
C VAL A 249 -0.87 23.90 8.47
N HIS A 250 -1.56 24.96 8.06
CA HIS A 250 -3.00 25.09 8.27
C HIS A 250 -3.75 24.39 7.13
N PRO A 251 -4.60 23.38 7.41
CA PRO A 251 -5.26 22.60 6.35
C PRO A 251 -6.22 23.40 5.47
N ALA A 252 -6.94 24.38 6.04
CA ALA A 252 -7.95 25.16 5.33
C ALA A 252 -7.94 26.65 5.72
N TYR A 253 -7.92 26.98 7.01
CA TYR A 253 -7.97 28.37 7.48
C TYR A 253 -6.78 28.75 8.38
N PRO A 254 -6.30 30.00 8.33
CA PRO A 254 -5.18 30.47 9.16
C PRO A 254 -5.39 30.38 10.69
N TYR A 255 -6.63 30.20 11.14
CA TYR A 255 -6.99 30.09 12.55
C TYR A 255 -7.20 28.65 13.01
N ASP A 256 -7.13 27.67 12.09
CA ASP A 256 -7.24 26.26 12.43
C ASP A 256 -5.98 25.78 13.15
N ASP A 257 -6.07 24.67 13.88
CA ASP A 257 -4.89 24.05 14.45
C ASP A 257 -3.92 23.61 13.35
N GLN A 258 -2.62 23.80 13.60
CA GLN A 258 -1.58 23.37 12.68
C GLN A 258 -1.46 21.84 12.65
N GLU A 259 -1.32 21.27 11.45
CA GLU A 259 -1.18 19.82 11.24
C GLU A 259 0.05 19.50 10.38
N ALA A 260 0.71 18.37 10.67
CA ALA A 260 1.85 17.91 9.92
C ALA A 260 1.39 17.18 8.63
N MET A 261 1.44 17.88 7.50
CA MET A 261 0.98 17.37 6.20
C MET A 261 2.15 17.19 5.21
N GLY A 262 1.96 16.31 4.23
CA GLY A 262 2.92 16.10 3.14
C GLY A 262 3.08 17.35 2.26
N MET A 263 4.31 17.59 1.81
CA MET A 263 4.66 18.73 0.93
C MET A 263 4.68 18.28 -0.53
N PRO A 264 3.68 18.66 -1.35
CA PRO A 264 3.59 18.21 -2.73
C PRO A 264 4.56 18.93 -3.66
N HIS A 265 5.08 18.24 -4.67
CA HIS A 265 5.88 18.78 -5.77
C HIS A 265 7.16 19.53 -5.37
N LEU A 266 7.70 19.29 -4.18
CA LEU A 266 8.89 19.95 -3.65
C LEU A 266 10.18 19.39 -4.26
N GLU A 267 11.09 20.29 -4.62
CA GLU A 267 12.40 19.96 -5.18
C GLU A 267 13.37 19.43 -4.13
N LEU A 268 14.01 18.30 -4.45
CA LEU A 268 15.04 17.64 -3.65
C LEU A 268 16.32 17.56 -4.48
N PRO A 269 17.28 18.49 -4.29
CA PRO A 269 18.51 18.53 -5.06
C PRO A 269 19.54 17.50 -4.54
N LEU A 270 19.42 16.25 -4.97
CA LEU A 270 20.26 15.13 -4.52
C LEU A 270 21.33 14.81 -5.55
N ASN A 271 22.62 14.85 -5.16
CA ASN A 271 23.76 14.54 -6.03
C ASN A 271 23.77 15.30 -7.37
N GLY A 272 23.27 16.53 -7.40
CA GLY A 272 23.19 17.35 -8.62
C GLY A 272 22.04 17.00 -9.57
N THR A 273 21.12 16.13 -9.16
CA THR A 273 19.85 15.86 -9.85
C THR A 273 18.69 16.37 -9.00
N SER A 274 17.73 17.06 -9.63
CA SER A 274 16.52 17.51 -8.96
C SER A 274 15.46 16.41 -9.00
N TYR A 275 15.12 15.86 -7.84
CA TYR A 275 13.96 15.00 -7.65
C TYR A 275 12.78 15.83 -7.13
N PHE A 276 11.56 15.32 -7.28
CA PHE A 276 10.36 16.00 -6.79
C PHE A 276 9.50 15.07 -5.95
N THR A 277 8.85 15.61 -4.92
CA THR A 277 7.83 14.86 -4.17
C THR A 277 6.53 14.75 -4.97
N ASP A 278 5.75 13.70 -4.73
CA ASP A 278 4.40 13.54 -5.30
C ASP A 278 3.34 14.35 -4.54
N SER A 279 2.07 14.22 -4.93
CA SER A 279 0.92 14.92 -4.31
C SER A 279 0.74 14.62 -2.81
N GLU A 280 1.33 13.54 -2.29
CA GLU A 280 1.29 13.13 -0.88
C GLU A 280 2.58 13.47 -0.11
N GLY A 281 3.55 14.11 -0.80
CA GLY A 281 4.85 14.47 -0.24
C GLY A 281 5.84 13.30 -0.16
N LEU A 282 5.60 12.20 -0.88
CA LEU A 282 6.53 11.08 -0.95
C LEU A 282 7.53 11.29 -2.08
N PHE A 283 8.74 10.77 -1.91
CA PHE A 283 9.77 10.77 -2.94
C PHE A 283 10.49 9.42 -2.98
N ASN A 284 10.89 9.03 -4.19
CA ASN A 284 11.70 7.85 -4.44
C ASN A 284 12.80 8.23 -5.43
N THR A 285 14.06 7.98 -5.07
CA THR A 285 15.20 8.41 -5.88
C THR A 285 16.10 7.23 -6.24
N ASP A 286 16.87 7.37 -7.31
CA ASP A 286 17.89 6.39 -7.70
C ASP A 286 19.21 6.58 -6.92
N VAL A 287 19.25 7.51 -5.96
CA VAL A 287 20.43 7.79 -5.15
C VAL A 287 20.58 6.69 -4.11
N SER A 288 21.63 5.89 -4.23
CA SER A 288 21.93 4.78 -3.34
C SER A 288 23.15 5.08 -2.46
N GLN A 289 23.18 6.26 -1.84
CA GLN A 289 24.18 6.63 -0.84
C GLN A 289 23.61 7.71 0.09
N GLU A 290 24.15 7.78 1.31
CA GLU A 290 23.82 8.88 2.22
C GLU A 290 24.32 10.20 1.63
N VAL A 291 23.45 11.20 1.63
CA VAL A 291 23.78 12.57 1.18
C VAL A 291 23.50 13.50 2.34
N ALA A 292 24.57 13.96 2.98
CA ALA A 292 24.50 14.94 4.05
C ALA A 292 24.36 16.36 3.50
N ASP A 293 23.82 17.26 4.34
CA ASP A 293 23.77 18.70 4.09
C ASP A 293 23.11 19.12 2.77
N VAL A 294 22.08 18.38 2.34
CA VAL A 294 21.29 18.70 1.15
C VAL A 294 20.47 19.97 1.42
N PRO A 295 20.64 21.04 0.63
CA PRO A 295 19.95 22.30 0.85
C PRO A 295 18.51 22.21 0.32
N VAL A 296 17.61 21.65 1.13
CA VAL A 296 16.17 21.63 0.81
C VAL A 296 15.64 23.06 0.94
N GLN A 297 14.88 23.50 -0.05
CA GLN A 297 14.27 24.84 -0.11
C GLN A 297 12.75 24.71 -0.23
N LEU A 298 11.99 25.74 0.19
CA LEU A 298 10.55 25.84 -0.16
C LEU A 298 10.36 26.25 -1.63
N ARG A 299 10.81 25.36 -2.52
CA ARG A 299 10.80 25.50 -3.97
C ARG A 299 10.43 24.15 -4.59
N GLY A 300 9.60 24.18 -5.64
CA GLY A 300 9.15 22.98 -6.33
C GLY A 300 8.74 23.24 -7.78
N LEU A 301 8.01 22.30 -8.36
CA LEU A 301 7.58 22.38 -9.77
C LEU A 301 6.67 23.58 -10.05
N PHE A 302 5.71 23.84 -9.16
CA PHE A 302 4.65 24.82 -9.42
C PHE A 302 4.66 26.04 -8.48
N ALA A 303 5.52 26.04 -7.45
CA ALA A 303 5.62 27.15 -6.50
C ALA A 303 7.05 27.34 -5.97
N THR A 304 7.46 28.59 -5.78
CA THR A 304 8.65 28.98 -4.98
C THR A 304 8.23 30.04 -3.97
N VAL A 305 8.45 29.80 -2.68
CA VAL A 305 8.13 30.77 -1.63
C VAL A 305 9.28 31.76 -1.44
N PHE A 306 8.93 33.04 -1.25
CA PHE A 306 9.85 34.09 -0.87
C PHE A 306 9.30 34.84 0.34
N THR A 307 10.12 34.95 1.39
CA THR A 307 9.86 35.83 2.53
C THR A 307 10.96 36.88 2.54
N ASN A 308 10.59 38.16 2.39
CA ASN A 308 11.56 39.26 2.24
C ASN A 308 12.63 39.03 1.14
N GLY A 309 12.23 38.39 0.03
CA GLY A 309 13.11 38.10 -1.11
C GLY A 309 14.06 36.90 -0.92
N VAL A 310 13.90 36.12 0.14
CA VAL A 310 14.70 34.92 0.42
C VAL A 310 13.79 33.70 0.48
N THR A 311 14.20 32.61 -0.18
CA THR A 311 13.52 31.31 -0.08
C THR A 311 13.97 30.59 1.19
N PRO A 312 13.04 30.14 2.06
CA PRO A 312 13.38 29.34 3.24
C PRO A 312 14.17 28.09 2.86
N LEU A 313 15.29 27.87 3.55
CA LEU A 313 16.24 26.78 3.28
C LEU A 313 16.65 26.09 4.59
N GLN A 314 16.72 24.77 4.56
CA GLN A 314 17.20 23.95 5.66
C GLN A 314 18.08 22.81 5.14
N PRO A 315 19.37 22.74 5.56
CA PRO A 315 20.21 21.58 5.28
C PRO A 315 19.62 20.34 5.93
N THR A 316 19.43 19.28 5.13
CA THR A 316 18.85 18.01 5.59
C THR A 316 19.76 16.86 5.18
N THR A 317 19.93 15.88 6.05
CA THR A 317 20.70 14.66 5.75
C THR A 317 19.74 13.57 5.30
N PHE A 318 20.03 12.99 4.14
CA PHE A 318 19.29 11.89 3.54
C PHE A 318 20.05 10.59 3.78
N VAL A 319 19.46 9.68 4.54
CA VAL A 319 20.04 8.36 4.81
C VAL A 319 19.57 7.33 3.79
N ASN A 320 20.33 6.26 3.59
CA ASN A 320 19.85 5.13 2.81
C ASN A 320 18.60 4.53 3.48
N ASP A 321 17.66 4.00 2.68
CA ASP A 321 16.35 3.50 3.14
C ASP A 321 15.33 4.65 3.38
N PHE A 322 14.27 4.37 4.16
CA PHE A 322 13.19 5.31 4.41
C PHE A 322 13.59 6.54 5.24
N ASN A 323 13.27 7.72 4.74
CA ASN A 323 13.47 9.01 5.39
C ASN A 323 12.12 9.66 5.76
N ASN A 324 11.97 10.15 6.99
CA ASN A 324 10.82 10.95 7.41
C ASN A 324 11.32 12.36 7.80
N LEU A 325 11.25 13.28 6.85
CA LEU A 325 11.92 14.57 6.92
C LEU A 325 10.91 15.71 7.09
N THR A 326 11.39 16.84 7.60
CA THR A 326 10.59 18.05 7.74
C THR A 326 11.08 19.12 6.76
N ALA A 327 10.17 19.71 5.99
CA ALA A 327 10.51 20.79 5.05
C ALA A 327 10.88 22.08 5.80
N PRO A 328 11.72 22.95 5.21
CA PRO A 328 12.04 24.25 5.75
C PRO A 328 10.81 25.18 5.84
N GLY A 329 10.92 26.20 6.69
CA GLY A 329 9.99 27.32 6.74
C GLY A 329 9.04 27.32 7.94
N ASN A 330 8.35 28.44 8.12
CA ASN A 330 7.30 28.60 9.12
C ASN A 330 5.93 28.16 8.58
N VAL A 331 4.92 28.08 9.46
CA VAL A 331 3.58 27.57 9.11
C VAL A 331 2.90 28.43 8.03
N LYS A 332 3.13 29.75 8.00
CA LYS A 332 2.59 30.62 6.95
C LYS A 332 3.18 30.25 5.59
N GLU A 333 4.50 30.08 5.55
CA GLU A 333 5.27 29.74 4.34
C GLU A 333 4.89 28.37 3.76
N THR A 334 4.83 27.35 4.62
CA THR A 334 4.50 25.98 4.23
C THR A 334 3.03 25.85 3.82
N SER A 335 2.12 26.60 4.46
CA SER A 335 0.69 26.62 4.08
C SER A 335 0.47 27.29 2.73
N ALA A 336 1.14 28.41 2.47
CA ALA A 336 1.06 29.11 1.18
C ALA A 336 1.62 28.25 0.03
N TYR A 337 2.77 27.60 0.25
CA TYR A 337 3.35 26.65 -0.69
C TYR A 337 2.38 25.51 -1.02
N ARG A 338 1.83 24.84 0.01
CA ARG A 338 0.94 23.69 -0.16
C ARG A 338 -0.36 24.08 -0.86
N SER A 339 -0.97 25.19 -0.47
CA SER A 339 -2.25 25.65 -1.04
C SER A 339 -2.12 25.99 -2.52
N THR A 340 -0.99 26.59 -2.92
CA THR A 340 -0.72 26.91 -4.32
C THR A 340 -0.62 25.65 -5.18
N ASN A 341 0.10 24.63 -4.71
CA ASN A 341 0.20 23.33 -5.39
C ASN A 341 -1.15 22.60 -5.46
N MET A 342 -1.95 22.62 -4.38
CA MET A 342 -3.29 22.01 -4.40
C MET A 342 -4.25 22.69 -5.40
N ILE A 343 -4.16 24.02 -5.53
CA ILE A 343 -4.97 24.75 -6.52
C ILE A 343 -4.51 24.40 -7.94
N HIS A 344 -3.20 24.28 -8.17
CA HIS A 344 -2.66 23.82 -9.46
C HIS A 344 -3.16 22.41 -9.80
N ASP A 345 -2.98 21.45 -8.89
CA ASP A 345 -3.46 20.07 -9.05
C ASP A 345 -4.97 20.02 -9.31
N HIS A 346 -5.76 20.81 -8.55
CA HIS A 346 -7.20 20.90 -8.73
C HIS A 346 -7.55 21.44 -10.12
N MET A 347 -6.93 22.53 -10.57
CA MET A 347 -7.18 23.09 -11.89
C MET A 347 -6.79 22.12 -13.01
N ARG A 348 -5.74 21.31 -12.81
CA ARG A 348 -5.34 20.26 -13.76
C ARG A 348 -6.40 19.18 -13.95
N THR A 349 -7.24 18.91 -12.94
CA THR A 349 -8.38 17.99 -13.09
C THR A 349 -9.46 18.51 -14.03
N TRP A 350 -9.64 19.84 -14.10
CA TRP A 350 -10.66 20.47 -14.95
C TRP A 350 -10.12 20.84 -16.34
N LEU A 351 -8.83 21.15 -16.44
CA LEU A 351 -8.15 21.60 -17.65
C LEU A 351 -6.88 20.78 -17.90
N PRO A 352 -7.01 19.49 -18.27
CA PRO A 352 -5.86 18.57 -18.34
C PRO A 352 -4.86 18.91 -19.45
N GLU A 353 -5.30 19.61 -20.50
CA GLU A 353 -4.47 20.04 -21.63
C GLU A 353 -3.87 21.45 -21.45
N PHE A 354 -4.17 22.13 -20.33
CA PHE A 354 -3.68 23.48 -20.06
C PHE A 354 -2.37 23.44 -19.27
N ASP A 355 -1.26 23.67 -19.96
CA ASP A 355 0.12 23.61 -19.44
C ASP A 355 0.80 24.98 -19.27
N ASP A 356 0.14 26.07 -19.66
CA ASP A 356 0.65 27.45 -19.54
C ASP A 356 0.97 27.86 -18.07
N LEU A 357 0.47 27.12 -17.08
CA LEU A 357 0.76 27.31 -15.64
C LEU A 357 1.69 26.24 -15.04
N ASP A 358 2.33 25.39 -15.86
CA ASP A 358 3.27 24.36 -15.42
C ASP A 358 4.68 24.95 -15.22
N PHE A 359 4.76 26.01 -14.42
CA PHE A 359 6.02 26.64 -14.03
C PHE A 359 6.00 26.98 -12.55
N SER A 360 7.20 27.12 -11.97
CA SER A 360 7.33 27.47 -10.56
C SER A 360 6.93 28.93 -10.34
N MET A 361 5.69 29.15 -9.90
CA MET A 361 5.18 30.49 -9.61
C MET A 361 5.82 31.08 -8.35
N PRO A 362 6.28 32.34 -8.37
CA PRO A 362 6.71 33.05 -7.17
C PRO A 362 5.54 33.29 -6.21
N VAL A 363 5.71 32.88 -4.96
CA VAL A 363 4.77 33.09 -3.84
C VAL A 363 5.45 33.96 -2.79
N ASN A 364 5.16 35.26 -2.80
CA ASN A 364 5.72 36.22 -1.87
C ASN A 364 4.87 36.30 -0.61
N ILE A 365 5.51 36.24 0.55
CA ILE A 365 4.89 36.34 1.87
C ILE A 365 5.48 37.57 2.57
N ASP A 366 4.68 38.19 3.44
CA ASP A 366 4.98 39.42 4.16
C ASP A 366 5.17 40.65 3.24
N VAL A 367 4.31 40.77 2.21
CA VAL A 367 4.27 41.97 1.35
C VAL A 367 3.61 43.13 2.10
N ALA A 368 4.11 44.36 1.93
CA ALA A 368 3.56 45.54 2.61
C ALA A 368 2.17 45.95 2.03
N GLY A 369 1.15 46.03 2.88
CA GLY A 369 -0.22 46.46 2.52
C GLY A 369 -1.29 45.97 3.51
N GLU A 370 -2.58 46.12 3.15
CA GLU A 370 -3.72 45.87 4.08
C GLU A 370 -4.75 44.84 3.57
N CYS A 371 -4.50 44.14 2.46
CA CYS A 371 -5.44 43.15 1.89
C CYS A 371 -4.99 41.72 2.19
N ASN A 372 -5.78 40.71 1.87
CA ASN A 372 -5.48 39.31 2.26
C ASN A 372 -4.43 38.67 1.34
N ALA A 373 -4.58 38.86 0.03
CA ALA A 373 -3.66 38.40 -1.01
C ALA A 373 -4.00 39.05 -2.37
N PHE A 374 -3.04 39.09 -3.29
CA PHE A 374 -3.28 39.47 -4.70
C PHE A 374 -2.42 38.67 -5.68
N TYR A 375 -2.90 38.54 -6.90
CA TYR A 375 -2.16 37.98 -8.04
C TYR A 375 -1.91 39.09 -9.07
N ASP A 376 -0.66 39.29 -9.48
CA ASP A 376 -0.26 40.37 -10.38
C ASP A 376 -0.07 39.94 -11.85
N GLY A 377 -0.39 38.69 -12.17
CA GLY A 377 -0.16 38.09 -13.49
C GLY A 377 1.16 37.32 -13.59
N SER A 378 2.02 37.40 -12.57
CA SER A 378 3.32 36.72 -12.54
C SER A 378 3.69 36.11 -11.18
N SER A 379 3.07 36.58 -10.09
CA SER A 379 3.34 36.13 -8.71
C SER A 379 2.09 36.19 -7.83
N ILE A 380 2.05 35.31 -6.83
CA ILE A 380 1.04 35.32 -5.75
C ILE A 380 1.66 36.06 -4.56
N ASN A 381 0.96 37.06 -4.05
CA ASN A 381 1.48 37.93 -2.99
C ASN A 381 0.52 37.92 -1.79
N PHE A 382 1.02 37.48 -0.64
CA PHE A 382 0.33 37.53 0.64
C PHE A 382 0.86 38.71 1.46
N TYR A 383 -0.05 39.52 1.98
CA TYR A 383 0.29 40.55 2.95
C TYR A 383 0.41 39.92 4.35
N ASP A 384 1.11 40.58 5.27
CA ASP A 384 1.26 40.11 6.67
C ASP A 384 -0.02 40.28 7.51
#